data_AF-A0A3B8T0E2-F1
#
_entry.id   AF-A0A3B8T0E2-F1
#
_cell.length_a   1.000
_cell.length_b   1.000
_cell.length_c   1.000
_cell.angle_alpha   90.00
_cell.angle_beta   90.00
_cell.angle_gamma   90.00
#
_symmetry.space_group_name_H-M   'P 1'
#
loop_
_entity.id
_entity.type
_entity.pdbx_description
1 polymer ?
#
loop_
_entity_poly.entity_id
_entity_poly.type
_entity_poly.pdbx_seq_one_letter_code
_entity_poly.pdbx_strand_id
1 'polypeptide(L)'
;MDDNIDKAVSIIHSIKKWMSFIVLILMMIIVIIAIIELGIILYLDIFDPTDAVIFLEIDELFKIFGFFFIILIGFELVETVEMYFKENVIHAEVVLLVAVIAVSRKVILLDLE
;
A
#
# COMPACT_ATOMS: atom_id res chain seq x y z
N MET A 1 -23.35 -18.87 -33.98
CA MET A 1 -22.56 -17.62 -33.80
C MET A 1 -22.31 -17.31 -32.33
N ASP A 2 -23.00 -17.97 -31.39
CA ASP A 2 -22.87 -17.82 -29.92
C ASP A 2 -21.61 -18.48 -29.31
N ASP A 3 -21.26 -19.70 -29.74
CA ASP A 3 -20.26 -20.54 -29.07
C ASP A 3 -18.81 -19.96 -29.06
N ASN A 4 -18.50 -19.03 -29.98
CA ASN A 4 -17.20 -18.35 -30.01
C ASN A 4 -17.13 -17.16 -29.04
N ILE A 5 -18.28 -16.55 -28.69
CA ILE A 5 -18.34 -15.42 -27.76
C ILE A 5 -18.16 -15.93 -26.33
N ASP A 6 -18.81 -17.04 -25.98
CA ASP A 6 -18.68 -17.66 -24.65
C ASP A 6 -17.23 -18.15 -24.38
N LYS A 7 -16.57 -18.71 -25.39
CA LYS A 7 -15.15 -19.07 -25.33
C LYS A 7 -14.25 -17.85 -25.16
N ALA A 8 -14.51 -16.75 -25.85
CA ALA A 8 -13.74 -15.52 -25.68
C ALA A 8 -13.89 -14.93 -24.26
N VAL A 9 -15.12 -14.92 -23.72
CA VAL A 9 -15.42 -14.37 -22.38
C VAL A 9 -14.75 -15.20 -21.27
N SER A 10 -14.75 -16.53 -21.38
CA SER A 10 -14.11 -17.41 -20.38
C SER A 10 -12.58 -17.29 -20.36
N ILE A 11 -11.94 -17.09 -21.52
CA ILE A 11 -10.51 -16.81 -21.62
C ILE A 11 -10.16 -15.48 -20.93
N ILE A 12 -10.96 -14.44 -21.15
CA ILE A 12 -10.77 -13.13 -20.51
C ILE A 12 -10.89 -13.25 -18.99
N HIS A 13 -11.87 -14.00 -18.47
CA HIS A 13 -12.01 -14.25 -17.04
C HIS A 13 -10.78 -14.94 -16.45
N SER A 14 -10.24 -15.94 -17.15
CA SER A 14 -9.05 -16.66 -16.70
C SER A 14 -7.81 -15.77 -16.68
N ILE A 15 -7.61 -14.93 -17.71
CA ILE A 15 -6.50 -13.98 -17.78
C ILE A 15 -6.60 -12.94 -16.66
N LYS A 16 -7.78 -12.35 -16.44
CA LYS A 16 -8.00 -11.40 -15.34
C LYS A 16 -7.63 -12.00 -13.99
N LYS A 17 -8.05 -13.23 -13.72
CA LYS A 17 -7.73 -13.94 -12.48
C LYS A 17 -6.23 -14.10 -12.28
N TRP A 18 -5.49 -14.47 -13.32
CA TRP A 18 -4.03 -14.58 -13.29
C TRP A 18 -3.35 -13.22 -13.08
N MET A 19 -3.81 -12.18 -13.76
CA MET A 19 -3.27 -10.82 -13.59
C MET A 19 -3.44 -10.32 -12.16
N SER A 20 -4.65 -10.42 -11.60
CA SER A 20 -4.92 -10.02 -10.22
C SER A 20 -4.08 -10.79 -9.21
N PHE A 21 -3.88 -12.09 -9.43
CA PHE A 21 -3.04 -12.92 -8.57
C PHE A 21 -1.57 -12.48 -8.57
N ILE A 22 -1.02 -12.17 -9.75
CA ILE A 22 0.34 -11.65 -9.88
C ILE A 22 0.49 -10.30 -9.18
N VAL A 23 -0.47 -9.40 -9.38
CA VAL A 23 -0.47 -8.08 -8.73
C VAL A 23 -0.51 -8.23 -7.20
N LEU A 24 -1.37 -9.10 -6.68
CA LEU A 24 -1.48 -9.35 -5.24
C LEU A 24 -0.15 -9.80 -4.62
N ILE A 25 0.57 -10.73 -5.28
CA ILE A 25 1.88 -11.20 -4.83
C ILE A 25 2.91 -10.06 -4.82
N LEU A 26 2.98 -9.30 -5.91
CA LEU A 26 3.94 -8.19 -6.03
C LEU A 26 3.68 -7.12 -4.96
N MET A 27 2.41 -6.81 -4.71
CA MET A 27 2.02 -5.85 -3.67
C MET A 27 2.40 -6.32 -2.27
N MET A 28 2.16 -7.60 -1.95
CA MET A 28 2.56 -8.18 -0.67
C MET A 28 4.07 -8.09 -0.46
N ILE A 29 4.87 -8.37 -1.49
CA ILE A 29 6.34 -8.22 -1.44
C ILE A 29 6.72 -6.78 -1.13
N ILE A 30 6.12 -5.80 -1.83
CA ILE A 30 6.40 -4.37 -1.61
C ILE A 30 6.07 -3.96 -0.18
N VAL A 31 4.92 -4.37 0.36
CA VAL A 31 4.51 -4.07 1.74
C VAL A 31 5.50 -4.65 2.74
N ILE A 32 5.94 -5.90 2.54
CA ILE A 32 6.94 -6.53 3.41
C ILE A 32 8.26 -5.75 3.39
N ILE A 33 8.74 -5.36 2.21
CA ILE A 33 9.97 -4.56 2.07
C ILE A 33 9.83 -3.24 2.83
N ALA A 34 8.70 -2.54 2.67
CA ALA A 34 8.44 -1.27 3.35
C ALA A 34 8.43 -1.41 4.89
N ILE A 35 7.88 -2.51 5.41
CA ILE A 35 7.90 -2.81 6.86
C ILE A 35 9.34 -3.02 7.36
N ILE A 36 10.15 -3.78 6.61
CA ILE A 36 11.56 -4.01 6.96
C ILE A 36 12.34 -2.69 6.94
N GLU A 37 12.15 -1.88 5.90
CA GLU A 37 12.80 -0.59 5.75
C GLU A 37 12.44 0.36 6.89
N LEU A 38 11.16 0.44 7.26
CA LEU A 38 10.72 1.20 8.43
C LEU A 38 11.41 0.70 9.72
N GLY A 39 11.53 -0.62 9.91
CA GLY A 39 12.22 -1.20 11.06
C GLY A 39 13.71 -0.80 11.12
N ILE A 40 14.39 -0.76 9.97
CA ILE A 40 15.79 -0.33 9.87
C ILE A 40 15.90 1.17 10.21
N ILE A 41 15.03 2.01 9.64
CA ILE A 41 15.03 3.46 9.90
C ILE A 41 14.79 3.74 11.37
N LEU A 42 13.77 3.11 11.98
CA LEU A 42 13.51 3.25 13.41
C LEU A 42 14.70 2.81 14.27
N TYR A 43 15.39 1.74 13.88
CA TYR A 43 16.56 1.27 14.61
C TYR A 43 17.73 2.27 14.51
N LEU A 44 17.98 2.80 13.32
CA LEU A 44 19.05 3.78 13.12
C LEU A 44 18.74 5.09 13.84
N ASP A 45 17.52 5.63 13.69
CA ASP A 45 17.12 6.91 14.25
C ASP A 45 17.02 6.87 15.81
N ILE A 46 16.70 5.71 16.42
CA ILE A 46 16.64 5.57 17.90
C ILE A 46 18.01 5.32 18.54
N PHE A 47 18.89 4.59 17.84
CA PHE A 47 20.18 4.14 18.38
C PHE A 47 21.37 4.92 17.79
N ASP A 48 21.13 6.04 17.11
CA ASP A 48 22.21 6.87 16.59
C ASP A 48 23.09 7.35 17.75
N PRO A 49 24.38 6.93 17.82
CA PRO A 49 25.27 7.28 18.92
C PRO A 49 25.69 8.75 18.91
N THR A 50 25.32 9.51 17.88
CA THR A 50 25.68 10.92 17.72
C THR A 50 24.81 11.85 18.60
N ASP A 51 23.59 11.43 18.92
CA ASP A 51 22.70 12.16 19.81
C ASP A 51 22.81 11.67 21.25
N ALA A 52 23.29 12.54 22.14
CA ALA A 52 23.47 12.23 23.56
C ALA A 52 22.14 12.02 24.32
N VAL A 53 21.00 12.14 23.62
CA VAL A 53 19.63 11.99 24.14
C VAL A 53 18.79 11.27 23.10
N ILE A 54 18.00 10.27 23.51
CA ILE A 54 17.00 9.61 22.65
C ILE A 54 15.85 10.60 22.42
N PHE A 55 15.98 11.49 21.44
CA PHE A 55 14.95 12.46 21.09
C PHE A 55 14.81 12.51 19.57
N LEU A 56 13.64 12.08 19.06
CA LEU A 56 13.34 12.19 17.64
C LEU A 56 12.97 13.64 17.32
N GLU A 57 13.62 14.20 16.32
CA GLU A 57 13.26 15.53 15.82
C GLU A 57 11.90 15.49 15.11
N ILE A 58 11.25 16.66 14.98
CA ILE A 58 9.94 16.78 14.33
C ILE A 58 10.01 16.25 12.89
N ASP A 59 11.10 16.54 12.17
CA ASP A 59 11.30 16.11 10.79
C ASP A 59 11.45 14.58 10.67
N GLU A 60 12.14 13.95 11.62
CA GLU A 60 12.25 12.49 11.70
C GLU A 60 10.90 11.85 12.02
N LEU A 61 10.12 12.47 12.90
CA LEU A 61 8.78 12.01 13.24
C LEU A 61 7.85 12.06 12.01
N PHE A 62 7.91 13.13 11.21
CA PHE A 62 7.18 13.22 9.95
C PHE A 62 7.62 12.18 8.92
N LYS A 63 8.93 11.92 8.83
CA LYS A 63 9.48 10.86 7.97
C LYS A 63 8.94 9.48 8.37
N ILE A 64 8.97 9.15 9.67
CA ILE A 64 8.44 7.90 10.22
C ILE A 64 6.94 7.78 9.93
N PHE A 65 6.13 8.80 10.22
CA PHE A 65 4.71 8.80 9.88
C PHE A 65 4.47 8.62 8.37
N GLY A 66 5.34 9.20 7.53
CA GLY A 66 5.32 8.99 6.08
C GLY A 66 5.45 7.53 5.68
N PHE A 67 6.39 6.79 6.28
CA PHE A 67 6.55 5.35 6.07
C PHE A 67 5.34 4.56 6.57
N PHE A 68 4.81 4.88 7.75
CA PHE A 68 3.58 4.25 8.26
C PHE A 68 2.40 4.42 7.30
N PHE A 69 2.18 5.63 6.76
CA PHE A 69 1.11 5.86 5.79
C PHE A 69 1.30 5.08 4.49
N ILE A 70 2.54 4.95 3.98
CA ILE A 70 2.84 4.15 2.79
C ILE A 70 2.48 2.68 3.04
N ILE A 71 2.83 2.14 4.21
CA ILE A 71 2.52 0.76 4.59
C ILE A 71 1.00 0.56 4.69
N LEU A 72 0.27 1.46 5.36
CA LEU A 72 -1.19 1.37 5.49
C LEU A 72 -1.90 1.40 4.12
N ILE A 73 -1.48 2.29 3.21
CA ILE A 73 -2.01 2.34 1.84
C ILE A 73 -1.74 1.01 1.11
N GLY A 74 -0.54 0.45 1.29
CA GLY A 74 -0.19 -0.85 0.71
C GLY A 74 -1.09 -1.98 1.22
N PHE A 75 -1.35 -2.04 2.53
CA PHE A 75 -2.28 -3.03 3.12
C PHE A 75 -3.68 -2.90 2.55
N GLU A 76 -4.24 -1.69 2.48
CA GLU A 76 -5.61 -1.54 2.00
C GLU A 76 -5.74 -1.92 0.51
N LEU A 77 -4.75 -1.57 -0.30
CA LEU A 77 -4.77 -1.95 -1.71
C LEU A 77 -4.67 -3.47 -1.88
N VAL A 78 -3.89 -4.16 -1.03
CA VAL A 78 -3.83 -5.63 -1.01
C VAL A 78 -5.22 -6.21 -0.69
N GLU A 79 -5.88 -5.68 0.34
CA GLU A 79 -7.24 -6.11 0.72
C GLU A 79 -8.27 -5.84 -0.39
N THR A 80 -8.20 -4.69 -1.04
CA THR A 80 -9.06 -4.33 -2.17
C THR A 80 -8.87 -5.30 -3.35
N VAL A 81 -7.62 -5.66 -3.69
CA VAL A 81 -7.31 -6.59 -4.79
C VAL A 81 -7.70 -8.02 -4.42
N GLU A 82 -7.50 -8.44 -3.16
CA GLU A 82 -7.89 -9.76 -2.67
C GLU A 82 -9.41 -9.94 -2.74
N MET A 83 -10.15 -8.94 -2.28
CA MET A 83 -11.60 -8.90 -2.32
C MET A 83 -12.14 -8.91 -3.77
N TYR A 84 -11.52 -8.14 -4.68
CA TYR A 84 -11.82 -8.23 -6.10
C TYR A 84 -11.66 -9.67 -6.63
N PHE A 85 -10.58 -10.35 -6.21
CA PHE A 85 -10.31 -11.73 -6.63
C PHE A 85 -11.26 -12.77 -6.02
N LYS A 86 -11.65 -12.61 -4.75
CA LYS A 86 -12.51 -13.57 -4.02
C LYS A 86 -14.00 -13.39 -4.30
N GLU A 87 -14.48 -12.15 -4.29
CA GLU A 87 -15.92 -11.86 -4.29
C GLU A 87 -16.40 -11.15 -5.57
N ASN A 88 -15.49 -10.74 -6.47
CA ASN A 88 -15.79 -9.86 -7.62
C ASN A 88 -16.48 -8.54 -7.23
N VAL A 89 -16.40 -8.15 -5.96
CA VAL A 89 -16.97 -6.91 -5.43
C VAL A 89 -15.83 -5.94 -5.15
N ILE A 90 -16.03 -4.68 -5.53
CA ILE A 90 -15.13 -3.57 -5.16
C ILE A 90 -15.84 -2.80 -4.06
N HIS A 91 -15.26 -2.76 -2.85
CA HIS A 91 -15.75 -1.89 -1.77
C HIS A 91 -15.25 -0.47 -2.04
N ALA A 92 -16.04 0.30 -2.80
CA ALA A 92 -15.67 1.64 -3.22
C ALA A 92 -15.51 2.61 -2.04
N GLU A 93 -16.20 2.35 -0.93
CA GLU A 93 -16.12 3.11 0.32
C GLU A 93 -14.72 3.07 0.92
N VAL A 94 -14.08 1.91 0.89
CA VAL A 94 -12.72 1.68 1.39
C VAL A 94 -11.70 2.41 0.52
N VAL A 95 -11.81 2.27 -0.80
CA VAL A 95 -10.94 2.94 -1.77
C VAL A 95 -11.01 4.47 -1.61
N LEU A 96 -12.22 5.00 -1.39
CA LEU A 96 -12.43 6.43 -1.15
C LEU A 96 -11.76 6.89 0.15
N LEU A 97 -11.87 6.12 1.23
CA LEU A 97 -11.24 6.43 2.52
C LEU A 97 -9.71 6.52 2.39
N VAL A 98 -9.08 5.56 1.71
CA VAL A 98 -7.65 5.60 1.43
C VAL A 98 -7.26 6.80 0.58
N ALA A 99 -8.05 7.12 -0.45
CA ALA A 99 -7.78 8.27 -1.31
C ALA A 99 -7.81 9.59 -0.50
N VAL A 100 -8.76 9.73 0.42
CA VAL A 100 -8.86 10.90 1.31
C VAL A 100 -7.67 10.96 2.27
N ILE A 101 -7.27 9.84 2.89
CA ILE A 101 -6.08 9.78 3.78
C ILE A 101 -4.82 10.17 2.99
N ALA A 102 -4.65 9.65 1.78
CA ALA A 102 -3.49 9.95 0.93
C ALA A 102 -3.40 11.43 0.53
N VAL A 103 -4.54 12.04 0.16
CA VAL A 103 -4.60 13.49 -0.13
C VAL A 103 -4.31 14.30 1.13
N SER A 104 -4.90 13.92 2.27
CA SER A 104 -4.71 14.61 3.54
C SER A 104 -3.23 14.61 3.96
N ARG A 105 -2.55 13.46 3.85
CA ARG A 105 -1.09 13.36 4.09
C ARG A 105 -0.32 14.34 3.20
N LYS A 106 -0.65 14.43 1.92
CA LYS A 106 0.06 15.31 0.98
C LYS A 106 -0.16 16.79 1.28
N VAL A 107 -1.32 17.16 1.83
CA VAL A 107 -1.60 18.52 2.31
C VAL A 107 -0.82 18.83 3.59
N ILE A 108 -0.72 17.89 4.55
CA ILE A 108 0.09 18.07 5.77
C ILE A 108 1.57 18.28 5.43
N LEU A 109 2.08 17.55 4.42
CA LEU A 109 3.47 17.65 3.98
C LEU A 109 3.77 18.88 3.11
N LEU A 110 2.78 19.68 2.73
CA LEU A 110 2.94 20.78 1.76
C LEU A 110 3.63 22.02 2.36
N ASP A 111 3.85 22.06 3.67
CA ASP A 111 4.24 23.28 4.41
C ASP A 111 5.54 23.11 5.22
N LEU A 112 6.37 22.12 4.86
CA LEU A 112 7.64 21.80 5.54
C LEU A 112 8.88 22.04 4.65
N GLU A 113 8.78 22.93 3.67
CA GLU A 113 9.92 23.42 2.86
C GLU A 113 10.13 24.93 3.05
#